data_AF-A0A831P4F3-F1
#
_entry.id   AF-A0A831P4F3-F1
#
_cell.length_a   1.000
_cell.length_b   1.000
_cell.length_c   1.000
_cell.angle_alpha   90.00
_cell.angle_beta   90.00
_cell.angle_gamma   90.00
#
_symmetry.space_group_name_H-M   'P 1'
#
loop_
_entity.id
_entity.type
_entity.pdbx_description
1 polymer ?
#
loop_
_entity_poly.entity_id
_entity_poly.type
_entity_poly.pdbx_seq_one_letter_code
_entity_poly.pdbx_strand_id
1 'polypeptide(L)'
;MSAIVFTMKKQMELLRKHGKIYTVRLNNRKEGNVTIYFGKIRVARGKIRKVSDIHSANLEKYIHLSGFNDVREWLDHIDRMFLLRGWTGERYSNLALYEVTVTWWFLSGWF
;
A
#
# COMPACT_ATOMS: atom_id res chain seq x y z
N MET A 1 -11.46 3.78 13.29
CA MET A 1 -10.39 2.83 12.94
C MET A 1 -10.08 2.98 11.46
N SER A 2 -8.81 3.19 11.08
CA SER A 2 -8.45 3.46 9.68
C SER A 2 -8.66 2.22 8.80
N ALA A 3 -9.06 2.43 7.54
CA ALA A 3 -9.25 1.35 6.56
C ALA A 3 -8.25 1.46 5.41
N ILE A 4 -7.79 0.30 4.97
CA ILE A 4 -6.92 0.13 3.80
C ILE A 4 -7.64 -0.78 2.83
N VAL A 5 -7.76 -0.32 1.58
CA VAL A 5 -8.32 -1.11 0.50
C VAL A 5 -7.21 -1.45 -0.47
N PHE A 6 -7.11 -2.72 -0.82
CA PHE A 6 -6.35 -3.23 -1.95
C PHE A 6 -7.32 -3.72 -3.02
N THR A 7 -6.97 -3.50 -4.28
CA THR A 7 -7.80 -3.91 -5.43
C THR A 7 -7.05 -4.84 -6.38
N MET A 8 -5.72 -4.89 -6.29
CA MET A 8 -4.90 -5.74 -7.15
C MET A 8 -4.74 -7.14 -6.55
N LYS A 9 -5.04 -8.17 -7.34
CA LYS A 9 -4.91 -9.57 -6.92
C LYS A 9 -3.50 -9.91 -6.41
N LYS A 10 -2.46 -9.43 -7.11
CA LYS A 10 -1.06 -9.65 -6.75
C LYS A 10 -0.70 -9.08 -5.36
N GLN A 11 -1.29 -7.95 -4.96
CA GLN A 11 -1.10 -7.39 -3.62
C GLN A 11 -1.73 -8.28 -2.54
N MET A 12 -2.91 -8.84 -2.82
CA MET A 12 -3.58 -9.78 -1.90
C MET A 12 -2.77 -11.07 -1.74
N GLU A 13 -2.23 -11.62 -2.84
CA GLU A 13 -1.38 -12.81 -2.81
C GLU A 13 -0.10 -12.57 -2.00
N LEU A 14 0.55 -11.41 -2.16
CA LEU A 14 1.71 -11.03 -1.35
C LEU A 14 1.38 -10.91 0.13
N LEU A 15 0.26 -10.26 0.48
CA LEU A 15 -0.19 -10.16 1.86
C LEU A 15 -0.45 -11.53 2.48
N ARG A 16 -1.02 -12.48 1.74
CA ARG A 16 -1.20 -13.86 2.22
C ARG A 16 0.12 -14.58 2.42
N LYS A 17 1.00 -14.52 1.42
CA LYS A 17 2.27 -15.27 1.42
C LYS A 17 3.27 -14.75 2.44
N HIS A 18 3.36 -13.43 2.61
CA HIS A 18 4.40 -12.78 3.42
C HIS A 18 3.87 -12.11 4.68
N GLY A 19 2.55 -11.99 4.84
CA GLY A 19 1.94 -11.24 5.94
C GLY A 19 2.20 -9.74 5.90
N LYS A 20 2.87 -9.22 4.87
CA LYS A 20 3.21 -7.80 4.73
C LYS A 20 3.29 -7.36 3.27
N ILE A 21 3.09 -6.07 3.06
CA ILE A 21 3.21 -5.41 1.75
C ILE A 21 3.64 -3.95 1.93
N TYR A 22 4.33 -3.41 0.94
CA TYR A 22 4.65 -1.99 0.85
C TYR A 22 3.73 -1.28 -0.13
N THR A 23 3.23 -0.12 0.25
CA THR A 23 2.27 0.65 -0.53
C THR A 23 2.52 2.14 -0.36
N VAL A 24 2.27 2.91 -1.40
CA VAL A 24 2.42 4.37 -1.35
C VAL A 24 1.06 5.01 -1.09
N ARG A 25 1.02 5.94 -0.14
CA ARG A 25 -0.21 6.62 0.28
C ARG A 25 0.08 8.08 0.62
N LEU A 26 -0.99 8.87 0.73
CA LEU A 26 -0.90 10.23 1.25
C LEU A 26 -0.32 10.22 2.68
N ASN A 27 0.64 11.11 2.92
CA ASN A 27 1.44 11.28 4.14
C ASN A 27 0.61 11.75 5.35
N ASN A 28 -0.67 12.07 5.14
CA ASN A 28 -1.62 12.42 6.19
C ASN A 28 -2.40 11.21 6.76
N ARG A 29 -2.10 9.99 6.31
CA ARG A 29 -2.78 8.78 6.77
C ARG A 29 -2.30 8.39 8.17
N LYS A 30 -3.25 8.22 9.10
CA LYS A 30 -2.98 7.75 10.47
C LYS A 30 -2.29 6.38 10.46
N GLU A 31 -1.16 6.31 11.15
CA GLU A 31 -0.45 5.07 11.49
C GLU A 31 -1.19 4.28 12.58
N GLY A 32 -0.84 3.00 12.73
CA GLY A 32 -1.39 2.12 13.75
C GLY A 32 -2.36 1.08 13.22
N ASN A 33 -3.35 0.69 14.03
CA ASN A 33 -4.24 -0.42 13.71
C ASN A 33 -5.20 -0.09 12.56
N VAL A 34 -5.25 -0.97 11.57
CA VAL A 34 -6.06 -0.83 10.36
C VAL A 34 -6.91 -2.06 10.10
N THR A 35 -8.05 -1.83 9.47
CA THR A 35 -8.81 -2.88 8.80
C THR A 35 -8.39 -2.95 7.34
N ILE A 36 -8.01 -4.14 6.88
CA ILE A 36 -7.62 -4.42 5.50
C ILE A 36 -8.82 -4.99 4.75
N TYR A 37 -9.10 -4.40 3.59
CA TYR A 37 -10.14 -4.78 2.65
C TYR A 37 -9.53 -5.17 1.31
N PHE A 38 -10.16 -6.14 0.65
CA PHE A 38 -9.94 -6.44 -0.75
C PHE A 38 -11.21 -6.10 -1.54
N GLY A 39 -11.15 -5.04 -2.35
CA GLY A 39 -12.36 -4.43 -2.90
C GLY A 39 -13.33 -4.02 -1.79
N LYS A 40 -14.53 -4.60 -1.78
CA LYS A 40 -15.56 -4.36 -0.76
C LYS A 40 -15.51 -5.34 0.43
N ILE A 41 -14.65 -6.35 0.37
CA ILE A 41 -14.63 -7.46 1.33
C ILE A 41 -13.62 -7.16 2.44
N ARG A 42 -14.05 -7.27 3.70
CA ARG A 42 -13.16 -7.16 4.86
C ARG A 42 -12.36 -8.45 5.03
N VAL A 43 -11.03 -8.38 4.90
CA VAL A 43 -10.18 -9.59 4.86
C VAL A 43 -9.30 -9.78 6.08
N ALA A 44 -8.76 -8.70 6.68
CA ALA A 44 -7.86 -8.81 7.83
C ALA A 44 -7.86 -7.56 8.73
N ARG A 45 -7.29 -7.70 9.92
CA ARG A 45 -6.73 -6.60 10.70
C ARG A 45 -5.22 -6.56 10.48
N GLY A 46 -4.67 -5.36 10.53
CA GLY A 46 -3.25 -5.15 10.42
C GLY A 46 -2.78 -3.91 11.13
N LYS A 47 -1.50 -3.62 10.95
CA LYS A 47 -0.86 -2.36 11.31
C LYS A 47 -0.33 -1.69 10.06
N ILE A 48 -0.45 -0.38 10.01
CA ILE A 48 0.23 0.46 9.01
C ILE A 48 1.26 1.33 9.71
N ARG A 49 2.46 1.42 9.14
CA ARG A 49 3.54 2.27 9.62
C ARG A 49 4.21 2.99 8.45
N LYS A 50 4.55 4.26 8.63
CA LYS A 50 5.33 5.00 7.65
C LYS A 50 6.77 4.49 7.66
N VAL A 51 7.29 4.18 6.48
CA VAL A 51 8.67 3.72 6.28
C VAL A 51 9.57 4.89 5.94
N SER A 52 9.14 5.72 4.99
CA SER A 52 9.88 6.87 4.49
C SER A 52 8.95 7.78 3.70
N ASP A 53 9.30 9.06 3.60
CA ASP A 53 8.76 9.90 2.52
C ASP A 53 9.18 9.32 1.16
N ILE A 54 8.31 9.44 0.16
CA ILE A 54 8.53 8.78 -1.14
C ILE A 54 9.79 9.30 -1.84
N HIS A 55 10.12 10.58 -1.67
CA HIS A 55 11.31 11.23 -2.24
C HIS A 55 12.63 10.67 -1.70
N SER A 56 12.61 10.21 -0.44
CA SER A 56 13.79 9.63 0.21
C SER A 56 13.80 8.10 0.14
N ALA A 57 12.72 7.49 -0.36
CA ALA A 57 12.58 6.04 -0.42
C ALA A 57 13.28 5.48 -1.66
N ASN A 58 14.24 4.57 -1.46
CA ASN A 58 14.71 3.73 -2.55
C ASN A 58 13.65 2.63 -2.83
N LEU A 59 12.76 2.89 -3.80
CA LEU A 59 11.65 1.99 -4.15
C LEU A 59 12.10 0.62 -4.67
N GLU A 60 13.29 0.51 -5.26
CA GLU A 60 13.84 -0.76 -5.74
C GLU A 60 13.96 -1.78 -4.60
N LYS A 61 14.29 -1.30 -3.40
CA LYS A 61 14.37 -2.16 -2.20
C LYS A 61 13.03 -2.81 -1.84
N TYR A 62 11.91 -2.17 -2.19
CA TYR A 62 10.57 -2.56 -1.75
C TYR A 62 9.72 -3.17 -2.86
N ILE A 63 10.19 -3.13 -4.12
CA ILE A 63 9.40 -3.53 -5.29
C ILE A 63 8.88 -4.98 -5.20
N HIS A 64 9.72 -5.89 -4.72
CA HIS A 64 9.41 -7.32 -4.56
C HIS A 64 8.21 -7.59 -3.64
N LEU A 65 7.86 -6.63 -2.77
CA LEU A 65 6.73 -6.69 -1.83
C LEU A 65 5.71 -5.56 -2.07
N SER A 66 5.65 -5.01 -3.29
CA SER A 66 4.72 -3.94 -3.65
C SER A 66 3.49 -4.43 -4.45
N GLY A 67 3.65 -5.57 -5.13
CA GLY A 67 2.68 -6.08 -6.10
C GLY A 67 2.92 -5.62 -7.54
N PHE A 68 3.92 -4.78 -7.80
CA PHE A 68 4.31 -4.33 -9.14
C PHE A 68 5.50 -5.15 -9.68
N ASN A 69 5.71 -5.15 -10.99
CA ASN A 69 6.85 -5.85 -11.60
C ASN A 69 8.14 -5.03 -11.50
N ASP A 70 8.03 -3.70 -11.64
CA ASP A 70 9.14 -2.77 -11.58
C ASP A 70 8.73 -1.41 -11.00
N VAL A 71 9.71 -0.59 -10.66
CA VAL A 71 9.49 0.73 -10.03
C VAL A 71 8.70 1.66 -10.96
N ARG A 72 8.88 1.56 -12.28
CA ARG A 72 8.16 2.40 -13.23
C ARG A 72 6.67 2.07 -13.24
N GLU A 73 6.29 0.79 -13.27
CA GLU A 73 4.90 0.36 -13.16
C GLU A 73 4.25 0.86 -11.86
N TRP A 74 5.01 0.81 -10.76
CA TRP A 74 4.55 1.30 -9.47
C TRP A 74 4.31 2.81 -9.49
N LEU A 75 5.25 3.59 -10.02
CA LEU A 75 5.12 5.05 -10.17
C LEU A 75 3.97 5.41 -11.11
N ASP A 76 3.83 4.73 -12.24
CA ASP A 76 2.73 4.93 -13.20
C ASP A 76 1.36 4.66 -12.53
N HIS A 77 1.29 3.64 -11.66
CA HIS A 77 0.07 3.36 -10.90
C HIS A 77 -0.23 4.44 -9.86
N ILE A 78 0.78 4.90 -9.12
CA ILE A 78 0.64 6.01 -8.17
C ILE A 78 0.13 7.24 -8.91
N ASP A 79 0.75 7.57 -10.03
CA ASP A 79 0.34 8.67 -10.90
C ASP A 79 -1.13 8.52 -11.31
N ARG A 80 -1.57 7.36 -11.81
CA ARG A 80 -3.00 7.14 -12.16
C ARG A 80 -3.95 7.30 -10.97
N MET A 81 -3.56 6.83 -9.79
CA MET A 81 -4.41 6.85 -8.60
C MET A 81 -4.49 8.23 -7.95
N PHE A 82 -3.44 9.05 -8.09
CA PHE A 82 -3.33 10.36 -7.46
C PHE A 82 -3.46 11.54 -8.44
N LEU A 83 -3.59 11.30 -9.75
CA LEU A 83 -3.72 12.34 -10.78
C LEU A 83 -5.02 12.22 -11.56
N LEU A 84 -5.92 13.18 -11.32
CA LEU A 84 -6.44 14.05 -12.38
C LEU A 84 -7.03 15.33 -11.77
N ARG A 85 -6.16 16.21 -11.22
CA ARG A 85 -6.29 17.68 -11.27
C ARG A 85 -4.92 18.34 -11.12
N GLY A 86 -4.27 18.65 -12.25
CA GLY A 86 -3.37 19.80 -12.45
C GLY A 86 -2.00 19.86 -11.76
N TRP A 87 -0.96 19.99 -12.59
CA TRP A 87 0.33 20.69 -12.35
C TRP A 87 1.41 20.05 -11.44
N THR A 88 2.43 19.53 -12.14
CA THR A 88 3.90 19.67 -11.93
C THR A 88 4.48 19.85 -10.51
N GLY A 89 5.36 18.92 -10.13
CA GLY A 89 6.46 19.17 -9.18
C GLY A 89 6.17 18.84 -7.72
N GLU A 90 5.05 19.31 -7.17
CA GLU A 90 4.68 19.06 -5.76
C GLU A 90 4.11 17.64 -5.52
N ARG A 91 3.94 16.84 -6.60
CA ARG A 91 3.19 15.55 -6.69
C ARG A 91 3.50 14.48 -5.64
N TYR A 92 4.70 14.48 -5.09
CA TYR A 92 5.19 13.42 -4.22
C TYR A 92 5.48 13.90 -2.79
N SER A 93 5.48 15.21 -2.51
CA SER A 93 5.81 15.74 -1.18
C SER A 93 4.84 15.25 -0.10
N ASN A 94 3.59 15.05 -0.49
CA ASN A 94 2.53 14.51 0.34
C ASN A 94 2.34 13.00 0.18
N LEU A 95 3.27 12.27 -0.43
CA LEU A 95 3.24 10.81 -0.53
C LEU A 95 4.35 10.20 0.33
N ALA A 96 4.00 9.12 1.01
CA ALA A 96 4.93 8.34 1.80
C ALA A 96 4.79 6.86 1.48
N LEU A 97 5.90 6.15 1.62
CA LEU A 97 5.95 4.71 1.61
C LEU A 97 5.48 4.20 2.96
N TYR A 98 4.51 3.29 2.93
CA TYR A 98 3.98 2.63 4.12
C TYR A 98 4.20 1.13 4.03
N GLU A 99 4.52 0.54 5.18
CA GLU A 99 4.48 -0.90 5.41
C GLU A 99 3.11 -1.23 6.00
N VAL A 100 2.44 -2.21 5.41
CA VAL A 100 1.19 -2.76 5.93
C VAL A 100 1.45 -4.22 6.30
N THR A 101 1.25 -4.54 7.57
CA THR A 101 1.45 -5.89 8.11
C THR A 101 0.12 -6.44 8.61
N VAL A 102 -0.20 -7.69 8.25
CA VAL A 102 -1.37 -8.39 8.74
C VAL A 102 -1.10 -8.91 10.15
N THR A 103 -2.03 -8.65 11.06
CA THR A 103 -1.98 -9.17 12.43
C THR A 103 -3.00 -10.29 12.65
N TRP A 104 -4.13 -10.26 11.94
CA TRP A 104 -5.20 -11.24 12.12
C TRP A 104 -6.07 -11.35 10.86
N TRP A 105 -6.28 -12.56 10.34
CA TRP A 105 -7.17 -12.82 9.20
C TRP A 105 -8.61 -13.05 9.67
N PHE A 106 -9.58 -12.42 9.01
CA PHE A 106 -11.00 -12.64 9.34
C PHE A 106 -11.59 -13.85 8.63
N LEU A 107 -11.08 -14.19 7.44
CA LEU A 107 -11.60 -15.28 6.62
C LEU A 107 -10.59 -16.42 6.65
N SER A 108 -10.92 -17.47 7.41
CA SER A 108 -10.15 -18.70 7.59
C SER A 108 -10.22 -19.67 6.39
N GLY A 109 -10.91 -19.31 5.30
CA GLY A 109 -11.20 -20.19 4.16
C GLY A 109 -10.45 -19.87 2.86
N TRP A 110 -9.34 -19.12 2.93
CA TRP A 110 -8.53 -18.76 1.75
C TRP A 110 -7.06 -19.18 1.91
N PHE A 111 -6.83 -20.23 2.69
CA PHE A 111 -5.53 -20.88 2.91
C PHE A 111 -5.33 -22.01 1.90
#